data_AF-A0A2N8NC19-F1
#
_entry.id   AF-A0A2N8NC19-F1
#
_cell.length_a   1.000
_cell.length_b   1.000
_cell.length_c   1.000
_cell.angle_alpha   90.00
_cell.angle_beta   90.00
_cell.angle_gamma   90.00
#
_symmetry.space_group_name_H-M   'P 1'
#
loop_
_entity.id
_entity.type
_entity.pdbx_description
1 polymer ?
#
loop_
_entity_poly.entity_id
_entity_poly.type
_entity_poly.pdbx_seq_one_letter_code
_entity_poly.pdbx_strand_id
1 'polypeptide(L)'
;MGIIKAWLKPTALKSASGDYTAVVKTYGSLNMIDIVNELKDALLRRAAEGAHVELVNQLPPPRAIHSVKDLTTGRTDGSLTRGHVAELRGSYLKIVGTAPAVGIAFRHAETGTIVRLDPTDIALNNPSRLLITVPSTLPPGPYALMLTTQGTSSSQRMLKEPCVITRESITII
;
A
#
# COMPACT_ATOMS: atom_id res chain seq x y z
N MET A 1 -42.62 15.70 -13.83
CA MET A 1 -41.33 15.31 -13.24
C MET A 1 -41.23 15.98 -11.88
N GLY A 2 -41.20 15.21 -10.80
CA GLY A 2 -41.19 15.78 -9.44
C GLY A 2 -39.83 16.42 -9.13
N ILE A 3 -39.83 17.50 -8.35
CA ILE A 3 -38.60 18.19 -7.92
C ILE A 3 -38.49 18.04 -6.40
N ILE A 4 -37.35 17.55 -5.92
CA ILE A 4 -37.01 17.46 -4.50
C ILE A 4 -36.00 18.55 -4.15
N LYS A 5 -36.26 19.27 -3.06
CA LYS A 5 -35.26 20.11 -2.41
C LYS A 5 -35.17 19.71 -0.94
N ALA A 6 -33.96 19.39 -0.48
CA ALA A 6 -33.68 19.02 0.90
C ALA A 6 -32.65 19.96 1.53
N TRP A 7 -32.84 20.29 2.80
CA TRP A 7 -31.89 21.07 3.60
C TRP A 7 -32.01 20.72 5.08
N LEU A 8 -30.97 21.01 5.85
CA LEU A 8 -30.94 20.75 7.29
C LEU A 8 -31.34 22.02 8.06
N LYS A 9 -32.15 21.85 9.11
CA LYS A 9 -32.43 22.92 10.09
C LYS A 9 -31.99 22.48 11.50
N PRO A 10 -31.51 23.40 12.36
CA PRO A 10 -31.24 23.08 13.76
C PRO A 10 -32.50 22.57 14.47
N THR A 11 -32.36 21.50 15.26
CA THR A 11 -33.47 20.90 16.01
C THR A 11 -33.74 21.70 17.29
N ALA A 12 -35.02 21.93 17.62
CA ALA A 12 -35.43 22.66 18.84
C ALA A 12 -35.51 21.77 20.10
N LEU A 13 -35.34 20.46 19.95
CA LEU A 13 -35.28 19.50 21.06
C LEU A 13 -33.89 19.57 21.71
N LYS A 14 -33.86 19.95 22.99
CA LYS A 14 -32.63 20.15 23.78
C LYS A 14 -31.99 18.84 24.25
N SER A 15 -31.56 17.97 23.35
CA SER A 15 -30.68 16.86 23.73
C SER A 15 -29.58 16.67 22.70
N ALA A 16 -28.37 17.07 23.08
CA ALA A 16 -27.11 17.00 22.34
C ALA A 16 -26.85 18.10 21.28
N SER A 17 -25.69 18.76 21.45
CA SER A 17 -25.07 19.61 20.44
C SER A 17 -24.75 18.76 19.20
N GLY A 18 -25.39 19.05 18.07
CA GLY A 18 -25.11 18.38 16.79
C GLY A 18 -26.34 17.81 16.07
N ASP A 19 -27.53 17.84 16.69
CA ASP A 19 -28.73 17.25 16.10
C ASP A 19 -29.43 18.20 15.11
N TYR A 20 -29.59 17.75 13.86
CA TYR A 20 -30.29 18.47 12.80
C TYR A 20 -31.54 17.72 12.37
N THR A 21 -32.61 18.47 12.12
CA THR A 21 -33.81 17.93 11.48
C THR A 21 -33.66 18.14 9.99
N ALA A 22 -33.71 17.06 9.22
CA ALA A 22 -33.71 17.17 7.78
C ALA A 22 -35.12 17.52 7.28
N VAL A 23 -35.22 18.57 6.47
CA VAL A 23 -36.49 19.06 5.91
C VAL A 23 -36.44 18.87 4.41
N VAL A 24 -37.46 18.17 3.91
CA VAL A 24 -37.64 17.94 2.48
C VAL A 24 -38.89 18.65 2.02
N LYS A 25 -38.76 19.44 0.95
CA LYS A 25 -39.91 20.00 0.23
C LYS A 25 -40.03 19.29 -1.11
N THR A 26 -41.15 18.61 -1.29
CA THR A 26 -41.47 17.87 -2.50
C THR A 26 -42.49 18.64 -3.32
N TYR A 27 -42.35 18.57 -4.65
CA TYR A 27 -43.34 19.06 -5.59
C TYR A 27 -43.72 17.92 -6.53
N GLY A 28 -44.96 17.43 -6.41
CA GLY A 28 -45.46 16.25 -7.11
C GLY A 28 -45.29 14.95 -6.33
N SER A 29 -45.80 13.84 -6.88
CA SER A 29 -45.70 12.51 -6.26
C SER A 29 -44.30 11.94 -6.47
N LEU A 30 -43.59 11.73 -5.37
CA LEU A 30 -42.24 11.15 -5.33
C LEU A 30 -42.27 9.92 -4.45
N ASN A 31 -41.46 8.91 -4.78
CA ASN A 31 -41.39 7.70 -3.98
C ASN A 31 -40.54 7.94 -2.71
N MET A 32 -40.71 7.08 -1.71
CA MET A 32 -40.00 7.19 -0.43
C MET A 32 -38.48 7.03 -0.57
N ILE A 33 -38.02 6.23 -1.54
CA ILE A 33 -36.60 5.92 -1.75
C ILE A 33 -35.85 7.17 -2.24
N ASP A 34 -36.44 7.93 -3.17
CA ASP A 34 -35.87 9.16 -3.72
C ASP A 34 -35.72 10.22 -2.63
N ILE A 35 -36.70 10.32 -1.73
CA ILE A 35 -36.67 11.22 -0.57
C ILE A 35 -35.56 10.81 0.41
N VAL A 36 -35.44 9.51 0.70
CA VAL A 36 -34.41 8.99 1.63
C VAL A 36 -33.00 9.19 1.08
N ASN A 37 -32.78 9.02 -0.21
CA ASN A 37 -31.45 9.18 -0.81
C ASN A 37 -31.00 10.64 -0.78
N GLU A 38 -31.87 11.60 -1.12
CA GLU A 38 -31.52 13.02 -1.03
C GLU A 38 -31.24 13.49 0.41
N LEU A 39 -31.94 12.89 1.39
CA LEU A 39 -31.66 13.14 2.80
C LEU A 39 -30.29 12.60 3.23
N LYS A 40 -29.90 11.41 2.76
CA LYS A 40 -28.57 10.85 3.04
C LYS A 40 -27.46 11.73 2.48
N ASP A 41 -27.61 12.20 1.24
CA ASP A 41 -26.60 13.05 0.60
C ASP A 41 -26.44 14.40 1.31
N ALA A 42 -27.55 15.02 1.73
CA ALA A 42 -27.51 16.26 2.51
C ALA A 42 -26.79 16.07 3.86
N LEU A 43 -27.02 14.94 4.54
CA LEU A 43 -26.35 14.61 5.81
C LEU A 43 -24.86 14.31 5.62
N LEU A 44 -24.48 13.57 4.58
CA LEU A 44 -23.08 13.24 4.28
C LEU A 44 -22.26 14.49 3.95
N ARG A 45 -22.82 15.43 3.17
CA ARG A 45 -22.15 16.70 2.86
C ARG A 45 -21.89 17.53 4.11
N ARG A 46 -22.85 17.59 5.03
CA ARG A 46 -22.68 18.28 6.31
C ARG A 46 -21.65 17.61 7.22
N ALA A 47 -21.66 16.28 7.27
CA ALA A 47 -20.66 15.53 8.02
C ALA A 47 -19.24 15.78 7.49
N ALA A 48 -19.08 15.92 6.17
CA ALA A 48 -17.81 16.28 5.54
C ALA A 48 -17.40 17.73 5.81
N GLU A 49 -18.32 18.70 5.86
CA GLU A 49 -18.02 20.09 6.22
C GLU A 49 -17.48 20.24 7.65
N GLY A 50 -17.92 19.39 8.57
CA GLY A 50 -17.41 19.32 9.95
C GLY A 50 -16.18 18.42 10.12
N ALA A 51 -15.79 17.69 9.08
CA ALA A 51 -14.66 16.78 9.12
C ALA A 51 -13.35 17.56 8.90
N HIS A 52 -12.61 17.73 9.99
CA HIS A 52 -11.24 18.24 9.91
C HIS A 52 -10.30 17.08 9.52
N VAL A 53 -9.83 17.07 8.27
CA VAL A 53 -8.79 16.13 7.83
C VAL A 53 -7.44 16.72 8.24
N GLU A 54 -6.95 16.31 9.39
CA GLU A 54 -5.59 16.62 9.82
C GLU A 54 -4.63 15.58 9.25
N LEU A 55 -3.69 16.03 8.41
CA LEU A 55 -2.54 15.22 8.03
C LEU A 55 -1.58 15.15 9.23
N VAL A 56 -1.86 14.23 10.14
CA VAL A 56 -0.96 13.91 11.25
C VAL A 56 0.33 13.36 10.67
N ASN A 57 1.43 14.13 10.78
CA ASN A 57 2.81 13.77 10.48
C ASN A 57 2.99 12.83 9.27
N GLN A 58 3.51 13.34 8.15
CA GLN A 58 4.11 12.45 7.15
C GLN A 58 5.26 11.69 7.81
N LEU A 59 4.99 10.48 8.32
CA LEU A 59 6.01 9.48 8.49
C LEU A 59 6.70 9.37 7.12
N PRO A 60 8.05 9.41 7.03
CA PRO A 60 8.70 9.06 5.78
C PRO A 60 8.09 7.74 5.30
N PRO A 61 7.77 7.60 3.99
CA PRO A 61 7.07 6.43 3.50
C PRO A 61 7.78 5.18 4.05
N PRO A 62 7.03 4.25 4.66
CA PRO A 62 7.63 3.10 5.32
C PRO A 62 8.53 2.40 4.31
N ARG A 63 9.66 1.86 4.79
CA ARG A 63 10.58 1.10 3.95
C ARG A 63 9.79 -0.01 3.27
N ALA A 64 9.70 0.05 1.94
CA ALA A 64 8.73 -0.77 1.21
C ALA A 64 9.19 -1.00 -0.23
N ILE A 65 8.89 -2.20 -0.74
CA ILE A 65 8.99 -2.54 -2.16
C ILE A 65 7.62 -2.25 -2.78
N HIS A 66 7.56 -1.24 -3.64
CA HIS A 66 6.31 -0.78 -4.27
C HIS A 66 5.95 -1.63 -5.49
N SER A 67 6.94 -1.96 -6.33
CA SER A 67 6.72 -2.73 -7.55
C SER A 67 7.87 -3.67 -7.83
N VAL A 68 7.53 -4.78 -8.47
CA VAL A 68 8.45 -5.78 -8.99
C VAL A 68 8.13 -5.95 -10.47
N LYS A 69 9.15 -5.85 -11.32
CA LYS A 69 9.01 -5.99 -12.76
C LYS A 69 9.99 -7.04 -13.26
N ASP A 70 9.49 -8.05 -13.96
CA ASP A 70 10.31 -8.96 -14.75
C ASP A 70 10.79 -8.24 -16.01
N LEU A 71 12.11 -8.13 -16.20
CA LEU A 71 12.67 -7.41 -17.35
C LEU A 71 12.70 -8.24 -18.64
N THR A 72 12.48 -9.55 -18.55
CA THR A 72 12.38 -10.46 -19.70
C THR A 72 10.98 -10.40 -20.30
N THR A 73 9.96 -10.52 -19.44
CA THR A 73 8.55 -10.56 -19.89
C THR A 73 7.86 -9.19 -19.85
N GLY A 74 8.43 -8.23 -19.12
CA GLY A 74 7.83 -6.92 -18.88
C GLY A 74 6.70 -6.92 -17.84
N ARG A 75 6.36 -8.09 -17.26
CA ARG A 75 5.26 -8.24 -16.30
C ARG A 75 5.55 -7.50 -14.99
N THR A 76 4.49 -6.95 -14.40
CA THR A 76 4.52 -6.22 -13.11
C THR A 76 3.53 -6.79 -12.08
N ASP A 77 2.98 -7.97 -12.37
CA ASP A 77 1.97 -8.66 -11.55
C ASP A 77 2.58 -9.46 -10.39
N GLY A 78 3.91 -9.50 -10.28
CA GLY A 78 4.65 -10.30 -9.31
C GLY A 78 5.20 -11.62 -9.88
N SER A 79 4.91 -11.94 -11.14
CA SER A 79 5.55 -13.06 -11.85
C SER A 79 6.99 -12.73 -12.19
N LEU A 80 7.92 -13.64 -11.86
CA LEU A 80 9.35 -13.50 -12.13
C LEU A 80 9.92 -14.76 -12.79
N THR A 81 10.59 -14.58 -13.92
CA THR A 81 11.26 -15.66 -14.65
C THR A 81 12.58 -16.01 -13.98
N ARG A 82 12.74 -17.28 -13.61
CA ARG A 82 13.99 -17.80 -13.03
C ARG A 82 15.19 -17.64 -13.99
N GLY A 83 16.36 -17.32 -13.45
CA GLY A 83 17.59 -17.08 -14.22
C GLY A 83 17.66 -15.72 -14.91
N HIS A 84 16.65 -14.87 -14.76
CA HIS A 84 16.57 -13.58 -15.44
C HIS A 84 16.49 -12.39 -14.48
N VAL A 85 16.68 -11.19 -15.04
CA VAL A 85 16.74 -9.95 -14.26
C VAL A 85 15.34 -9.45 -13.93
N ALA A 86 15.15 -9.07 -12.67
CA ALA A 86 13.99 -8.35 -12.15
C ALA A 86 14.40 -6.96 -11.64
N GLU A 87 13.52 -5.98 -11.85
CA GLU A 87 13.62 -4.65 -11.26
C GLU A 87 12.71 -4.55 -10.04
N LEU A 88 13.29 -4.13 -8.91
CA LEU A 88 12.53 -3.77 -7.70
C LEU A 88 12.55 -2.24 -7.56
N ARG A 89 11.39 -1.62 -7.36
CA ARG A 89 11.28 -0.19 -7.02
C ARG A 89 10.61 -0.01 -5.68
N GLY A 90 11.07 0.99 -4.92
CA GLY A 90 10.56 1.22 -3.58
C GLY A 90 11.25 2.36 -2.86
N SER A 91 11.14 2.35 -1.54
CA SER A 91 11.72 3.35 -0.64
C SER A 91 12.70 2.70 0.32
N TYR A 92 13.92 3.25 0.40
CA TYR A 92 14.99 2.81 1.31
C TYR A 92 15.41 1.35 1.13
N LEU A 93 15.53 0.91 -0.13
CA LEU A 93 15.87 -0.45 -0.52
C LEU A 93 17.38 -0.75 -0.49
N LYS A 94 18.25 0.25 -0.31
CA LYS A 94 19.70 0.04 -0.41
C LYS A 94 20.13 -1.05 0.57
N ILE A 95 20.72 -2.11 0.04
CA ILE A 95 21.22 -3.25 0.80
C ILE A 95 22.60 -2.87 1.32
N VAL A 96 22.71 -2.68 2.63
CA VAL A 96 23.97 -2.31 3.28
C VAL A 96 23.96 -2.78 4.73
N GLY A 97 25.10 -3.19 5.24
CA GLY A 97 25.27 -3.68 6.60
C GLY A 97 26.29 -4.82 6.65
N THR A 98 26.67 -5.20 7.86
CA THR A 98 27.66 -6.27 8.10
C THR A 98 27.03 -7.52 8.70
N ALA A 99 25.76 -7.46 9.10
CA ALA A 99 25.07 -8.62 9.64
C ALA A 99 24.90 -9.71 8.55
N PRO A 100 25.09 -11.01 8.88
CA PRO A 100 25.00 -12.11 7.91
C PRO A 100 23.64 -12.24 7.20
N ALA A 101 22.59 -11.66 7.77
CA ALA A 101 21.25 -11.69 7.19
C ALA A 101 21.02 -10.63 6.11
N VAL A 102 21.89 -9.63 5.99
CA VAL A 102 21.79 -8.54 5.00
C VAL A 102 21.89 -9.10 3.58
N GLY A 103 20.95 -8.72 2.72
CA GLY A 103 20.82 -9.28 1.38
C GLY A 103 19.36 -9.46 0.97
N ILE A 104 19.16 -10.24 -0.09
CA ILE A 104 17.84 -10.63 -0.57
C ILE A 104 17.67 -12.14 -0.39
N ALA A 105 16.46 -12.56 -0.06
CA ALA A 105 16.08 -13.96 -0.03
C ALA A 105 14.67 -14.18 -0.58
N PHE A 106 14.45 -15.35 -1.15
CA PHE A 106 13.13 -15.84 -1.52
C PHE A 106 12.69 -16.88 -0.50
N ARG A 107 11.54 -16.67 0.12
CA ARG A 107 10.91 -17.63 1.03
C ARG A 107 9.74 -18.29 0.33
N HIS A 108 9.81 -19.60 0.11
CA HIS A 108 8.69 -20.34 -0.47
C HIS A 108 7.47 -20.24 0.45
N ALA A 109 6.30 -19.88 -0.11
CA ALA A 109 5.12 -19.58 0.70
C ALA A 109 4.58 -20.81 1.44
N GLU A 110 4.65 -21.99 0.82
CA GLU A 110 4.11 -23.23 1.40
C GLU A 110 5.11 -23.94 2.33
N THR A 111 6.35 -24.16 1.89
CA THR A 111 7.34 -24.91 2.68
C THR A 111 8.12 -24.05 3.67
N GLY A 112 8.07 -22.72 3.53
CA GLY A 112 8.88 -21.79 4.32
C GLY A 112 10.37 -21.82 4.00
N THR A 113 10.80 -22.60 2.99
CA THR A 113 12.22 -22.70 2.60
C THR A 113 12.76 -21.35 2.17
N ILE A 114 13.87 -20.92 2.76
CA ILE A 114 14.53 -19.65 2.44
C ILE A 114 15.74 -19.93 1.55
N VAL A 115 15.74 -19.33 0.37
CA VAL A 115 16.86 -19.34 -0.57
C VAL A 115 17.43 -17.93 -0.63
N ARG A 116 18.67 -17.76 -0.17
CA ARG A 116 19.37 -16.47 -0.22
C ARG A 116 19.94 -16.23 -1.61
N LEU A 117 19.81 -14.99 -2.06
CA LEU A 117 20.43 -14.51 -3.27
C LEU A 117 21.92 -14.29 -3.05
N ASP A 118 22.76 -14.65 -4.02
CA ASP A 118 24.17 -14.32 -3.96
C ASP A 118 24.36 -12.80 -4.14
N PRO A 119 25.29 -12.15 -3.42
CA PRO A 119 25.57 -10.73 -3.63
C PRO A 119 25.92 -10.36 -5.09
N THR A 120 26.50 -11.29 -5.85
CA THR A 120 26.84 -11.09 -7.27
C THR A 120 25.62 -11.03 -8.19
N ASP A 121 24.48 -11.57 -7.75
CA ASP A 121 23.20 -11.49 -8.47
C ASP A 121 22.51 -10.12 -8.31
N ILE A 122 23.09 -9.19 -7.52
CA ILE A 122 22.57 -7.82 -7.34
C ILE A 122 23.33 -6.87 -8.26
N ALA A 123 22.83 -6.72 -9.49
CA ALA A 123 23.46 -5.87 -10.51
C ALA A 123 23.35 -4.36 -10.23
N LEU A 124 22.33 -3.91 -9.47
CA LEU A 124 22.18 -2.51 -9.07
C LEU A 124 21.65 -2.42 -7.64
N ASN A 125 22.29 -1.58 -6.82
CA ASN A 125 21.95 -1.40 -5.41
C ASN A 125 21.71 0.07 -5.03
N ASN A 126 20.59 0.65 -5.50
CA ASN A 126 20.22 2.02 -5.18
C ASN A 126 19.07 2.07 -4.14
N PRO A 127 18.96 3.15 -3.34
CA PRO A 127 17.91 3.29 -2.34
C PRO A 127 16.48 3.19 -2.87
N SER A 128 16.23 3.53 -4.13
CA SER A 128 14.90 3.49 -4.75
C SER A 128 14.73 2.41 -5.82
N ARG A 129 15.82 1.71 -6.17
CA ARG A 129 15.84 0.79 -7.30
C ARG A 129 16.90 -0.29 -7.11
N LEU A 130 16.49 -1.54 -7.22
CA LEU A 130 17.39 -2.69 -7.30
C LEU A 130 17.21 -3.41 -8.64
N LEU A 131 18.31 -3.94 -9.16
CA LEU A 131 18.29 -4.93 -10.23
C LEU A 131 18.87 -6.22 -9.67
N ILE A 132 18.09 -7.28 -9.74
CA ILE A 132 18.47 -8.60 -9.22
C ILE A 132 18.30 -9.66 -10.29
N THR A 133 19.16 -10.66 -10.30
CA THR A 133 18.96 -11.89 -11.06
C THR A 133 18.21 -12.89 -10.18
N VAL A 134 17.09 -13.40 -10.67
CA VAL A 134 16.34 -14.45 -9.96
C VAL A 134 17.11 -15.77 -10.11
N PRO A 135 17.38 -16.54 -9.04
CA PRO A 135 18.14 -17.77 -9.16
C PRO A 135 17.43 -18.77 -10.08
N SER A 136 18.16 -19.35 -11.02
CA SER A 136 17.64 -20.37 -11.95
C SER A 136 17.25 -21.68 -11.25
N THR A 137 17.81 -21.91 -10.07
CA THR A 137 17.58 -23.10 -9.23
C THR A 137 16.31 -23.03 -8.39
N LEU A 138 15.62 -21.89 -8.36
CA LEU A 138 14.35 -21.78 -7.63
C LEU A 138 13.26 -22.63 -8.32
N PRO A 139 12.62 -23.55 -7.58
CA PRO A 139 11.41 -24.20 -8.06
C PRO A 139 10.33 -23.18 -8.43
N PRO A 140 9.52 -23.44 -9.48
CA PRO A 140 8.33 -22.64 -9.75
C PRO A 140 7.36 -22.70 -8.58
N GLY A 141 6.69 -21.59 -8.28
CA GLY A 141 5.71 -21.54 -7.19
C GLY A 141 5.54 -20.17 -6.54
N PRO A 142 4.74 -20.10 -5.47
CA PRO A 142 4.52 -18.89 -4.71
C PRO A 142 5.64 -18.61 -3.69
N TYR A 143 6.10 -17.36 -3.64
CA TYR A 143 7.18 -16.90 -2.76
C TYR A 143 6.86 -15.54 -2.14
N ALA A 144 7.57 -15.27 -1.04
CA ALA A 144 7.78 -13.93 -0.51
C ALA A 144 9.22 -13.49 -0.82
N LEU A 145 9.40 -12.28 -1.33
CA LEU A 145 10.72 -11.67 -1.48
C LEU A 145 11.05 -10.88 -0.21
N MET A 146 12.15 -11.21 0.42
CA MET A 146 12.63 -10.60 1.67
C MET A 146 13.90 -9.83 1.37
N LEU A 147 13.90 -8.53 1.65
CA LEU A 147 15.07 -7.66 1.58
C LEU A 147 15.48 -7.28 3.01
N THR A 148 16.70 -7.62 3.40
CA THR A 148 17.24 -7.29 4.71
C THR A 148 18.34 -6.25 4.57
N THR A 149 18.25 -5.16 5.33
CA THR A 149 19.24 -4.08 5.32
C THR A 149 19.41 -3.45 6.70
N GLN A 150 20.61 -2.92 6.97
CA GLN A 150 20.89 -2.02 8.10
C GLN A 150 20.94 -0.55 7.66
N GLY A 151 20.60 -0.26 6.40
CA GLY A 151 20.58 1.10 5.88
C GLY A 151 19.57 2.02 6.58
N THR A 152 19.92 3.29 6.71
CA THR A 152 19.00 4.34 7.15
C THR A 152 18.80 5.37 6.03
N SER A 153 17.97 6.38 6.26
CA SER A 153 17.85 7.54 5.37
C SER A 153 19.15 8.34 5.27
N SER A 154 20.05 8.22 6.25
CA SER A 154 21.37 8.82 6.24
C SER A 154 22.41 7.79 5.79
N SER A 155 23.27 8.18 4.86
CA SER A 155 24.41 7.34 4.43
C SER A 155 25.46 7.12 5.53
N GLN A 156 25.46 7.94 6.60
CA GLN A 156 26.44 7.88 7.68
C GLN A 156 26.00 7.05 8.89
N ARG A 157 24.74 6.61 8.93
CA ARG A 157 24.20 5.84 10.06
C ARG A 157 23.61 4.51 9.58
N MET A 158 23.87 3.48 10.37
CA MET A 158 23.28 2.15 10.19
C MET A 158 22.43 1.78 11.41
N LEU A 159 21.42 0.94 11.17
CA LEU A 159 20.64 0.32 12.22
C LEU A 159 21.49 -0.70 12.97
N LYS A 160 21.35 -0.72 14.30
CA LYS A 160 21.99 -1.74 15.15
C LYS A 160 21.49 -3.13 14.79
N GLU A 161 20.19 -3.26 14.58
CA GLU A 161 19.55 -4.50 14.15
C GLU A 161 19.10 -4.39 12.68
N PRO A 162 19.30 -5.44 11.85
CA PRO A 162 18.81 -5.45 10.48
C PRO A 162 17.29 -5.33 10.42
N CYS A 163 16.80 -4.53 9.49
CA CYS A 163 15.38 -4.42 9.18
C CYS A 163 15.06 -5.25 7.93
N VAL A 164 13.94 -5.96 7.98
CA VAL A 164 13.42 -6.78 6.86
C VAL A 164 12.24 -6.07 6.22
N ILE A 165 12.30 -5.93 4.89
CA ILE A 165 11.22 -5.44 4.03
C ILE A 165 10.74 -6.64 3.22
N THR A 166 9.47 -6.99 3.34
CA THR A 166 8.90 -8.16 2.66
C THR A 166 7.91 -7.73 1.59
N ARG A 167 8.02 -8.33 0.41
CA ARG A 167 6.99 -8.30 -0.64
C ARG A 167 6.40 -9.69 -0.77
N GLU A 168 5.15 -9.81 -0.37
CA GLU A 168 4.37 -11.04 -0.53
C GLU A 168 3.90 -11.20 -1.98
N SER A 169 3.33 -12.36 -2.32
CA SER A 169 2.70 -12.64 -3.61
C SER A 169 3.65 -12.50 -4.81
N ILE A 170 4.86 -13.07 -4.69
CA ILE A 170 5.75 -13.30 -5.84
C ILE A 170 5.49 -14.68 -6.40
N THR A 171 5.49 -14.83 -7.71
CA THR A 171 5.36 -16.13 -8.37
C THR A 171 6.58 -16.37 -9.24
N ILE A 172 7.33 -17.42 -8.95
CA ILE A 172 8.45 -17.86 -9.79
C ILE A 172 7.90 -18.74 -10.91
N ILE A 173 8.25 -18.41 -12.16
CA ILE A 173 7.85 -19.14 -13.39
C ILE A 173 9.07 -19.71 -14.13
#